data_AF-A0A967WLV9-F1
#
_entry.id   AF-A0A967WLV9-F1
#
_cell.length_a   1.000
_cell.length_b   1.000
_cell.length_c   1.000
_cell.angle_alpha   90.00
_cell.angle_beta   90.00
_cell.angle_gamma   90.00
#
_symmetry.space_group_name_H-M   'P 1'
#
loop_
_entity.id
_entity.type
_entity.pdbx_description
1 polymer ?
#
loop_
_entity_poly.entity_id
_entity_poly.type
_entity_poly.pdbx_seq_one_letter_code
_entity_poly.pdbx_strand_id
1 'polypeptide(L)' 'ELNQGLRIDDLTLHYLEGQVEVEVCLSLDQVQSIAAARALAEGLRSTGEAIDGVARIKVVYH' A
#
# COMPACT_ATOMS: atom_id res chain seq x y z
N GLU A 1 5.53 13.41 -9.60
CA GLU A 1 4.71 14.12 -8.60
C GLU A 1 3.64 13.16 -8.11
N LEU A 2 3.89 12.47 -7.00
CA LEU A 2 2.92 11.57 -6.36
C LEU A 2 2.77 12.07 -4.92
N ASN A 3 1.53 12.11 -4.42
CA ASN A 3 1.15 12.44 -3.04
C ASN A 3 0.82 13.90 -2.71
N GLN A 4 -0.10 14.52 -3.46
CA GLN A 4 -1.01 15.50 -2.87
C GLN A 4 -2.42 14.92 -2.93
N GLY A 5 -2.82 14.15 -1.90
CA GLY A 5 -4.22 13.72 -1.73
C GLY A 5 -4.48 12.26 -1.37
N LEU A 6 -3.46 11.38 -1.34
CA LEU A 6 -3.69 10.00 -0.89
C LEU A 6 -3.84 9.96 0.63
N ARG A 7 -5.01 9.54 1.10
CA ARG A 7 -5.32 9.34 2.52
C ARG A 7 -5.24 7.85 2.83
N ILE A 8 -4.35 7.48 3.74
CA ILE A 8 -4.33 6.12 4.27
C ILE A 8 -5.35 6.07 5.41
N ASP A 9 -6.33 5.18 5.31
CA ASP A 9 -7.38 5.05 6.33
C ASP A 9 -6.89 4.22 7.50
N ASP A 10 -6.12 3.16 7.21
CA ASP A 10 -5.45 2.35 8.21
C ASP A 10 -4.15 1.75 7.66
N LEU A 11 -3.20 1.49 8.56
CA LEU A 11 -1.91 0.88 8.26
C LEU A 11 -1.55 -0.13 9.36
N THR A 12 -1.51 -1.40 8.99
CA THR A 12 -1.14 -2.48 9.90
C THR A 12 0.23 -3.03 9.53
N LEU A 13 1.07 -3.24 10.55
CA LEU A 13 2.39 -3.84 10.41
C LEU A 13 2.40 -5.21 11.11
N HIS A 14 2.72 -6.26 10.35
CA HIS A 14 2.89 -7.61 10.86
C HIS A 14 4.38 -7.95 10.88
N TYR A 15 4.92 -8.18 12.07
CA TYR A 15 6.30 -8.66 12.21
C TYR A 15 6.32 -10.18 12.19
N LEU A 16 6.93 -10.76 11.15
CA LEU A 16 6.99 -12.20 10.91
C LEU A 16 8.43 -12.57 10.55
N GLU A 17 9.04 -13.44 11.35
CA GLU A 17 10.36 -14.04 11.09
C GLU A 17 11.48 -13.04 10.77
N GLY A 18 11.48 -11.88 11.44
CA GLY A 18 12.52 -10.86 11.21
C GLY A 18 12.19 -9.86 10.09
N GLN A 19 11.06 -10.04 9.41
CA GLN A 19 10.59 -9.20 8.32
C GLN A 19 9.26 -8.52 8.71
N VAL A 20 8.93 -7.45 8.00
CA VAL A 20 7.68 -6.70 8.14
C VAL A 20 6.82 -6.94 6.91
N GLU A 21 5.60 -7.42 7.11
CA GLU A 21 4.53 -7.31 6.12
C GLU A 21 3.66 -6.09 6.45
N VAL A 22 3.37 -5.27 5.45
CA VAL A 22 2.55 -4.07 5.60
C VAL A 22 1.20 -4.29 4.92
N GLU A 23 0.12 -4.06 5.66
CA GLU A 23 -1.22 -3.93 5.08
C GLU A 23 -1.64 -2.46 5.07
N VAL A 24 -1.96 -1.94 3.89
CA VAL A 24 -2.40 -0.57 3.66
C VAL A 24 -3.87 -0.60 3.24
N CYS A 25 -4.72 0.03 4.05
CA CYS A 25 -6.14 0.16 3.77
C CYS A 25 -6.45 1.53 3.18
N LEU A 26 -7.07 1.53 2.01
CA LEU A 26 -7.48 2.73 1.29
C LEU A 26 -8.98 2.65 0.98
N SER A 27 -9.67 3.78 1.02
CA SER A 27 -11.05 3.82 0.55
C SER A 27 -11.14 3.77 -0.98
N LEU A 28 -12.18 3.11 -1.48
CA LEU A 28 -12.50 3.05 -2.91
C LEU A 28 -12.79 4.42 -3.53
N ASP A 29 -13.21 5.42 -2.76
CA ASP A 29 -13.51 6.77 -3.26
C ASP A 29 -12.25 7.51 -3.77
N GLN A 30 -11.07 7.06 -3.38
CA GLN A 30 -9.78 7.62 -3.80
C GLN A 30 -9.33 7.12 -5.18
N VAL A 31 -10.02 6.13 -5.76
CA VAL A 31 -9.64 5.50 -7.04
C VAL A 31 -10.81 5.44 -8.00
N GLN A 32 -10.67 6.08 -9.16
CA GLN A 32 -11.76 6.22 -10.14
C GLN A 32 -12.01 4.96 -10.99
N SER A 33 -11.10 3.99 -10.95
CA SER A 33 -11.22 2.74 -11.70
C SER A 33 -10.37 1.62 -11.10
N ILE A 34 -10.69 0.37 -11.46
CA ILE A 34 -9.87 -0.80 -11.10
C ILE A 34 -8.44 -0.67 -11.63
N ALA A 35 -8.26 -0.11 -12.83
CA ALA A 35 -6.94 0.11 -13.40
C ALA A 35 -6.12 1.11 -12.57
N ALA A 36 -6.74 2.22 -12.14
CA ALA A 36 -6.10 3.19 -11.25
C ALA A 36 -5.76 2.58 -9.88
N ALA A 37 -6.67 1.79 -9.30
CA ALA A 37 -6.43 1.08 -8.05
C ALA A 37 -5.24 0.10 -8.14
N ARG A 38 -5.12 -0.62 -9.26
CA ARG A 38 -3.99 -1.51 -9.52
C ARG A 38 -2.68 -0.74 -9.67
N ALA A 39 -2.67 0.34 -10.46
CA ALA A 39 -1.48 1.16 -10.67
C ALA A 39 -0.99 1.78 -9.35
N LEU A 40 -1.91 2.27 -8.51
CA LEU A 40 -1.60 2.81 -7.20
C LEU A 40 -1.03 1.73 -6.26
N ALA A 41 -1.69 0.57 -6.18
CA ALA A 41 -1.22 -0.53 -5.35
C ALA A 41 0.17 -1.00 -5.77
N GLU A 42 0.44 -1.06 -7.07
CA GLU A 42 1.75 -1.44 -7.59
C GLU A 42 2.82 -0.40 -7.29
N GLY A 43 2.50 0.89 -7.38
CA GLY A 43 3.41 1.97 -6.98
C GLY A 43 3.78 1.91 -5.50
N LEU A 44 2.80 1.61 -4.63
CA LEU A 44 3.04 1.42 -3.19
C LEU A 44 3.93 0.21 -2.91
N ARG A 45 3.67 -0.93 -3.56
CA ARG A 45 4.52 -2.13 -3.44
C ARG A 45 5.94 -1.86 -3.91
N SER A 46 6.11 -1.37 -5.13
CA SER A 46 7.42 -1.11 -5.71
C SER A 46 8.26 -0.16 -4.85
N THR A 47 7.63 0.84 -4.22
CA THR A 47 8.34 1.79 -3.36
C THR A 47 8.64 1.19 -1.98
N GLY A 48 7.67 0.55 -1.35
CA GLY A 48 7.81 0.12 0.03
C GLY A 48 8.49 -1.24 0.21
N GLU A 49 8.39 -2.15 -0.76
CA GLU A 49 9.18 -3.40 -0.77
C GLU A 49 10.66 -3.16 -1.09
N ALA A 50 11.03 -1.94 -1.53
CA ALA A 50 12.43 -1.52 -1.63
C ALA A 50 13.04 -1.12 -0.26
N ILE A 51 12.24 -1.04 0.81
CA ILE A 51 12.70 -0.73 2.16
C ILE A 51 13.26 -2.01 2.80
N ASP A 52 14.48 -1.92 3.32
CA ASP A 52 15.13 -3.05 3.98
C ASP A 52 14.28 -3.58 5.16
N GLY A 53 14.12 -4.90 5.22
CA GLY A 53 13.27 -5.57 6.19
C GLY A 53 11.77 -5.60 5.88
N VAL A 54 11.28 -4.94 4.81
CA VAL A 54 9.89 -5.10 4.36
C VAL A 54 9.80 -6.25 3.36
N ALA A 55 9.13 -7.34 3.76
CA ALA A 55 8.95 -8.51 2.91
C ALA A 55 7.86 -8.30 1.85
N ARG A 56 6.78 -7.59 2.21
CA ARG A 56 5.58 -7.52 1.40
C ARG A 56 4.71 -6.33 1.74
N ILE A 57 4.06 -5.77 0.72
CA ILE A 57 2.97 -4.80 0.89
C ILE A 57 1.66 -5.31 0.27
N LYS A 58 0.64 -5.39 1.10
CA LYS A 58 -0.74 -5.69 0.71
C LYS A 58 -1.55 -4.40 0.75
N VAL A 59 -2.18 -4.06 -0.37
CA VAL A 59 -3.09 -2.92 -0.46
C VAL A 59 -4.51 -3.45 -0.56
N VAL A 60 -5.38 -3.00 0.35
CA VAL A 60 -6.78 -3.40 0.44
C VAL A 60 -7.65 -2.16 0.22
N TYR A 61 -8.65 -2.30 -0.64
CA TYR A 61 -9.65 -1.27 -0.88
C TYR A 61 -10.97 -1.67 -0.22
N HIS A 62 -11.63 -0.73 0.45
CA HIS A 62 -12.92 -0.91 1.11
C HIS A 62 -13.95 0.15 0.71
#